data_AF-A0A357FZV5-F1
#
_entry.id   AF-A0A357FZV5-F1
#
_cell.length_a   1.000
_cell.length_b   1.000
_cell.length_c   1.000
_cell.angle_alpha   90.00
_cell.angle_beta   90.00
_cell.angle_gamma   90.00
#
_symmetry.space_group_name_H-M   'P 1'
#
loop_
_entity.id
_entity.type
_entity.pdbx_description
1 polymer ?
#
loop_
_entity_poly.entity_id
_entity_poly.type
_entity_poly.pdbx_seq_one_letter_code
_entity_poly.pdbx_strand_id
1 'polypeptide(L)'
;KLLLFPKVFRKDIDALSKVLEAEDLSGEQAVKVAVYRFGRVIAAQALMLELALDRVMNGFAPKALEIIQKWEVPNLPVSGNDLMKAGIPEGPELGRKLSEIEEWWIAEGFTPSREACLQRFNV
;
A
#
# COMPACT_ATOMS: atom_id res chain seq x y z
N LYS A 1 5.97 12.79 33.89
CA LYS A 1 4.62 13.19 33.42
C LYS A 1 4.42 12.51 32.06
N LEU A 2 3.45 11.62 31.90
CA LEU A 2 3.22 10.93 30.63
C LEU A 2 2.54 11.88 29.64
N LEU A 3 2.99 11.87 28.37
CA LEU A 3 2.31 12.55 27.28
C LEU A 3 1.08 11.73 26.87
N LEU A 4 -0.11 12.32 26.95
CA LEU A 4 -1.36 11.68 26.52
C LEU A 4 -1.63 12.01 25.06
N PHE A 5 -1.55 11.01 24.19
CA PHE A 5 -1.88 11.16 22.78
C PHE A 5 -3.36 10.85 22.51
N PRO A 6 -4.07 11.73 21.77
CA PRO A 6 -5.40 11.41 21.27
C PRO A 6 -5.38 10.15 20.38
N LYS A 7 -6.53 9.47 20.26
CA LYS A 7 -6.63 8.20 19.50
C LYS A 7 -6.20 8.36 18.03
N VAL A 8 -6.52 9.49 17.41
CA VAL A 8 -6.17 9.79 16.00
C VAL A 8 -4.64 9.81 15.83
N PHE A 9 -3.91 10.53 16.70
CA PHE A 9 -2.46 10.57 16.64
C PHE A 9 -1.81 9.19 16.81
N ARG A 10 -2.35 8.33 17.67
CA ARG A 10 -1.85 6.96 17.80
C ARG A 10 -2.02 6.17 16.51
N LYS A 11 -3.16 6.30 15.84
CA LYS A 11 -3.39 5.65 14.54
C LYS A 11 -2.41 6.14 13.48
N ASP A 12 -2.12 7.44 13.44
CA ASP A 12 -1.16 8.01 12.50
C ASP A 12 0.27 7.54 12.80
N ILE A 13 0.65 7.50 14.08
CA ILE A 13 1.94 6.95 14.53
C ILE A 13 2.07 5.48 14.14
N ASP A 14 1.03 4.67 14.36
CA ASP A 14 1.03 3.26 13.98
C ASP A 14 1.15 3.08 12.46
N ALA A 15 0.47 3.93 11.68
CA ALA A 15 0.58 3.92 10.22
C ALA A 15 1.99 4.33 9.76
N LEU A 16 2.58 5.37 10.35
CA LEU A 16 3.95 5.80 10.07
C LEU A 16 4.98 4.72 10.43
N SER A 17 4.85 4.08 11.60
CA SER A 17 5.73 2.97 12.00
C SER A 17 5.72 1.88 10.96
N LYS A 18 4.53 1.47 10.49
CA LYS A 18 4.39 0.44 9.45
C LYS A 18 5.03 0.83 8.12
N VAL A 19 4.97 2.10 7.72
CA VAL A 19 5.65 2.56 6.50
C VAL A 19 7.17 2.49 6.68
N LEU A 20 7.69 2.95 7.82
CA LEU A 20 9.13 3.02 8.10
C LEU A 20 9.78 1.64 8.38
N GLU A 21 8.97 0.67 8.82
CA GLU A 21 9.34 -0.74 8.97
C GLU A 21 9.39 -1.49 7.63
N ALA A 22 8.73 -0.97 6.59
CA ALA A 22 8.78 -1.52 5.24
C ALA A 22 10.09 -1.12 4.51
N GLU A 23 10.18 -1.46 3.23
CA GLU A 23 11.25 -0.97 2.35
C GLU A 23 11.23 0.57 2.31
N ASP A 24 12.40 1.20 2.27
CA ASP A 24 12.49 2.65 2.17
C ASP A 24 11.86 3.17 0.86
N LEU A 25 11.40 4.42 0.89
CA LEU A 25 10.74 5.11 -0.21
C LEU A 25 11.74 5.58 -1.26
N SER A 26 12.80 4.82 -1.52
CA SER A 26 13.87 5.14 -2.48
C SER A 26 13.49 4.83 -3.93
N GLY A 27 12.38 4.12 -4.16
CA GLY A 27 11.88 3.76 -5.49
C GLY A 27 10.40 4.11 -5.69
N GLU A 28 9.98 4.25 -6.96
CA GLU A 28 8.59 4.60 -7.29
C GLU A 28 7.59 3.59 -6.75
N GLN A 29 7.94 2.30 -6.78
CA GLN A 29 7.08 1.23 -6.31
C GLN A 29 6.81 1.34 -4.82
N ALA A 30 7.84 1.56 -4.00
CA ALA A 30 7.69 1.76 -2.55
C ALA A 30 6.80 2.96 -2.24
N VAL A 31 6.98 4.08 -2.96
CA VAL A 31 6.13 5.27 -2.83
C VAL A 31 4.67 4.97 -3.18
N LYS A 32 4.41 4.25 -4.29
CA LYS A 32 3.06 3.84 -4.68
C LYS A 32 2.41 2.91 -3.64
N VAL A 33 3.16 1.93 -3.12
CA VAL A 33 2.70 1.03 -2.05
C VAL A 33 2.31 1.82 -0.81
N ALA A 34 3.14 2.78 -0.39
CA ALA A 34 2.85 3.62 0.78
C ALA A 34 1.57 4.45 0.59
N VAL A 35 1.41 5.07 -0.60
CA VAL A 35 0.20 5.82 -0.94
C VAL A 35 -1.04 4.92 -0.98
N TYR A 36 -0.93 3.73 -1.57
CA TYR A 36 -2.04 2.77 -1.68
C TYR A 36 -2.53 2.28 -0.31
N ARG A 37 -1.60 1.85 0.56
CA ARG A 37 -1.96 1.23 1.85
C ARG A 37 -2.28 2.23 2.96
N PHE A 38 -1.61 3.38 2.99
CA PHE A 38 -1.65 4.30 4.12
C PHE A 38 -2.15 5.70 3.76
N GLY A 39 -2.32 5.99 2.47
CA GLY A 39 -2.76 7.28 1.98
C GLY A 39 -1.65 8.32 1.86
N ARG A 40 -1.99 9.44 1.19
CA ARG A 40 -1.01 10.47 0.78
C ARG A 40 -0.34 11.19 1.96
N VAL A 41 -1.09 11.46 3.03
CA VAL A 41 -0.56 12.20 4.20
C VAL A 41 0.51 11.39 4.92
N ILE A 42 0.24 10.11 5.19
CA ILE A 42 1.20 9.21 5.83
C ILE A 42 2.42 9.01 4.93
N ALA A 43 2.21 8.79 3.62
CA ALA A 43 3.32 8.65 2.67
C ALA A 43 4.21 9.91 2.62
N ALA A 44 3.63 11.11 2.64
CA ALA A 44 4.39 12.37 2.67
C ALA A 44 5.18 12.55 3.97
N GLN A 45 4.59 12.21 5.11
CA GLN A 45 5.25 12.25 6.42
C GLN A 45 6.40 11.23 6.51
N ALA A 46 6.18 10.00 6.03
CA ALA A 46 7.22 8.98 5.96
C ALA A 46 8.39 9.43 5.06
N LEU A 47 8.11 9.99 3.87
CA LEU A 47 9.14 10.54 3.00
C LEU A 47 9.96 11.63 3.68
N MET A 48 9.31 12.56 4.40
CA MET A 48 10.03 13.60 5.16
C MET A 48 10.97 13.00 6.21
N LEU A 49 10.53 11.97 6.93
CA LEU A 49 11.35 11.29 7.92
C LEU A 49 12.52 10.55 7.29
N GLU A 50 12.30 9.83 6.18
CA GLU A 50 13.37 9.10 5.50
C GLU A 50 14.42 10.00 4.87
N LEU A 51 14.03 11.17 4.37
CA LEU A 51 14.98 12.21 3.92
C LEU A 51 15.79 12.75 5.10
N ALA A 52 15.15 13.00 6.24
CA ALA A 52 15.85 13.48 7.44
C ALA A 52 16.80 12.43 8.05
N LEU A 53 16.57 11.15 7.76
CA LEU A 53 17.39 10.02 8.20
C LEU A 53 18.41 9.56 7.13
N ASP A 54 18.54 10.29 6.01
CA ASP A 54 19.39 9.93 4.87
C ASP A 54 19.13 8.52 4.30
N ARG A 55 17.90 7.99 4.46
CA ARG A 55 17.47 6.70 3.88
C ARG A 55 17.02 6.83 2.42
N VAL A 56 16.63 8.04 2.01
CA VAL A 56 16.24 8.35 0.62
C VAL A 56 17.12 9.48 0.10
N MET A 57 17.61 9.35 -1.14
CA MET A 57 18.40 10.41 -1.75
C MET A 57 17.54 11.66 -2.01
N ASN A 58 18.07 12.83 -1.66
CA ASN A 58 17.44 14.13 -1.94
C ASN A 58 17.08 14.33 -3.43
N GLY A 59 17.84 13.74 -4.35
CA GLY A 59 17.56 13.81 -5.79
C GLY A 59 16.29 13.06 -6.23
N PHE A 60 15.84 12.05 -5.48
CA PHE A 60 14.61 11.31 -5.75
C PHE A 60 13.37 11.99 -5.15
N ALA A 61 13.55 12.82 -4.12
CA ALA A 61 12.45 13.46 -3.39
C ALA A 61 11.43 14.19 -4.30
N PRO A 62 11.82 14.97 -5.33
CA PRO A 62 10.85 15.61 -6.22
C PRO A 62 9.97 14.60 -6.97
N LYS A 63 10.53 13.45 -7.37
CA LYS A 63 9.77 12.40 -8.06
C LYS A 63 8.83 11.67 -7.11
N ALA A 64 9.29 11.35 -5.90
CA ALA A 64 8.45 10.77 -4.86
C ALA A 64 7.26 11.68 -4.52
N LEU A 65 7.50 12.99 -4.35
CA LEU A 65 6.44 13.98 -4.11
C LEU A 65 5.46 14.07 -5.27
N GLU A 66 5.93 14.01 -6.52
CA GLU A 66 5.05 13.99 -7.69
C GLU A 66 4.10 12.77 -7.65
N ILE A 67 4.61 11.57 -7.36
CA ILE A 67 3.79 10.36 -7.23
C ILE A 67 2.78 10.53 -6.10
N ILE A 68 3.23 10.97 -4.91
CA ILE A 68 2.36 11.18 -3.75
C ILE A 68 1.24 12.17 -4.04
N GLN A 69 1.43 13.15 -4.92
CA GLN A 69 0.41 14.15 -5.23
C GLN A 69 -0.50 13.74 -6.39
N LYS A 70 0.08 13.17 -7.46
CA LYS A 70 -0.60 13.03 -8.75
C LYS A 70 -0.93 11.62 -9.16
N TRP A 71 -0.31 10.59 -8.57
CA TRP A 71 -0.58 9.21 -8.98
C TRP A 71 -2.04 8.85 -8.69
N GLU A 72 -2.76 8.45 -9.72
CA GLU A 72 -4.13 7.93 -9.61
C GLU A 72 -4.06 6.53 -9.02
N VAL A 73 -4.51 6.39 -7.77
CA VAL A 73 -4.46 5.13 -7.04
C VAL A 73 -5.49 4.18 -7.66
N PRO A 74 -5.06 3.06 -8.28
CA PRO A 74 -5.99 2.12 -8.88
C PRO A 74 -6.72 1.33 -7.80
N ASN A 75 -7.93 0.87 -8.11
CA ASN A 75 -8.63 -0.11 -7.28
C ASN A 75 -8.20 -1.51 -7.69
N LEU A 76 -8.15 -2.45 -6.72
CA LEU A 76 -7.95 -3.86 -7.02
C LEU A 76 -9.03 -4.33 -8.02
N PRO A 77 -8.66 -4.96 -9.15
CA PRO A 77 -9.61 -5.28 -10.22
C PRO A 77 -10.44 -6.54 -9.92
N VAL A 78 -10.15 -7.24 -8.82
CA VAL A 78 -10.86 -8.44 -8.37
C VAL A 78 -11.63 -8.13 -7.08
N SER A 79 -12.86 -8.63 -7.01
CA SER A 79 -13.74 -8.49 -5.84
C SER A 79 -13.98 -9.85 -5.16
N GLY A 80 -14.46 -9.83 -3.92
CA GLY A 80 -14.89 -11.05 -3.23
C GLY A 80 -16.00 -11.81 -4.00
N ASN A 81 -16.84 -11.10 -4.75
CA ASN A 81 -17.88 -11.74 -5.58
C ASN A 81 -17.29 -12.57 -6.75
N ASP A 82 -16.14 -12.17 -7.27
CA ASP A 82 -15.44 -12.95 -8.29
C ASP A 82 -14.96 -14.28 -7.71
N LEU A 83 -14.38 -14.23 -6.51
CA LEU A 83 -13.93 -15.41 -5.78
C LEU A 83 -15.09 -16.32 -5.36
N MET A 84 -16.24 -15.75 -4.99
CA MET A 84 -17.44 -16.54 -4.69
C MET A 84 -17.97 -17.29 -5.93
N LYS A 85 -17.96 -16.64 -7.10
CA LYS A 85 -18.32 -17.30 -8.37
C LYS A 85 -17.33 -18.41 -8.77
N ALA A 86 -16.08 -18.30 -8.33
CA ALA A 86 -15.07 -19.35 -8.44
C ALA A 86 -15.31 -20.56 -7.52
N GLY A 87 -16.29 -20.47 -6.62
CA GLY A 87 -16.62 -21.54 -5.66
C GLY A 87 -15.96 -21.38 -4.30
N ILE A 88 -15.32 -20.24 -4.00
CA ILE A 88 -14.78 -19.97 -2.66
C ILE A 88 -15.93 -19.49 -1.75
N PRO A 89 -16.26 -20.22 -0.67
CA PRO A 89 -17.37 -19.83 0.20
C PRO A 89 -17.05 -18.53 0.96
N GLU A 90 -18.10 -17.81 1.34
CA GLU A 90 -17.97 -16.67 2.23
C GLU A 90 -17.32 -17.07 3.56
N GLY A 91 -16.34 -16.27 4.01
CA GLY A 91 -15.64 -16.51 5.26
C GLY A 91 -14.19 -16.01 5.25
N PRO A 92 -13.42 -16.34 6.30
CA PRO A 92 -12.02 -15.93 6.43
C PRO A 92 -11.13 -16.34 5.24
N GLU A 93 -11.42 -17.50 4.62
CA GLU A 93 -10.67 -18.00 3.46
C GLU A 93 -10.86 -17.12 2.22
N LEU A 94 -12.07 -16.56 2.01
CA LEU A 94 -12.33 -15.59 0.94
C LEU A 94 -11.45 -14.36 1.10
N GLY A 95 -11.40 -13.82 2.32
CA GLY A 95 -10.59 -12.65 2.64
C GLY A 95 -9.09 -12.92 2.48
N ARG A 96 -8.61 -14.08 2.94
CA ARG A 96 -7.21 -14.52 2.76
C ARG A 96 -6.85 -14.60 1.29
N LYS A 97 -7.70 -15.20 0.47
CA LYS A 97 -7.45 -15.33 -0.97
C LYS A 97 -7.44 -13.97 -1.68
N LEU A 98 -8.35 -13.08 -1.29
CA LEU A 98 -8.38 -11.72 -1.83
C LEU A 98 -7.10 -10.94 -1.46
N SER A 99 -6.63 -11.08 -0.21
CA SER A 99 -5.36 -10.50 0.22
C SER A 99 -4.17 -11.08 -0.55
N GLU A 100 -4.10 -12.40 -0.78
CA GLU A 100 -3.04 -12.99 -1.60
C GLU A 100 -2.99 -12.40 -3.02
N ILE A 101 -4.17 -12.21 -3.64
CA ILE A 101 -4.29 -11.61 -4.97
C ILE A 101 -3.84 -10.14 -4.93
N GLU A 102 -4.24 -9.40 -3.91
CA GLU A 102 -3.85 -7.99 -3.72
C GLU A 102 -2.34 -7.85 -3.54
N GLU A 103 -1.72 -8.68 -2.70
CA GLU A 103 -0.26 -8.68 -2.51
C GLU A 103 0.49 -8.95 -3.82
N TRP A 104 0.05 -9.95 -4.60
CA TRP A 104 0.63 -10.22 -5.91
C TRP A 104 0.43 -9.06 -6.88
N TRP A 105 -0.78 -8.50 -6.96
CA TRP A 105 -1.09 -7.38 -7.84
C TRP A 105 -0.27 -6.13 -7.51
N ILE A 106 -0.04 -5.88 -6.23
CA ILE A 106 0.87 -4.83 -5.75
C ILE A 106 2.29 -5.12 -6.21
N ALA A 107 2.79 -6.35 -6.02
CA ALA A 107 4.15 -6.73 -6.43
C ALA A 107 4.40 -6.56 -7.94
N GLU A 108 3.38 -6.79 -8.77
CA GLU A 108 3.41 -6.55 -10.23
C GLU A 108 3.16 -5.07 -10.62
N GLY A 109 3.23 -4.15 -9.66
CA GLY A 109 3.15 -2.72 -9.91
C GLY A 109 1.76 -2.19 -10.23
N PHE A 110 0.70 -2.82 -9.72
CA PHE A 110 -0.69 -2.40 -9.90
C PHE A 110 -1.19 -2.49 -11.35
N THR A 111 -0.49 -3.25 -12.21
CA THR A 111 -0.78 -3.36 -13.65
C THR A 111 -1.61 -4.58 -14.07
N PRO A 112 -1.60 -5.74 -13.37
CA PRO A 112 -2.37 -6.88 -13.83
C PRO A 112 -3.87 -6.58 -13.92
N SER A 113 -4.51 -7.07 -14.98
CA SER A 113 -5.95 -6.96 -15.17
C SER A 113 -6.72 -7.93 -14.28
N ARG A 114 -8.05 -7.77 -14.22
CA ARG A 114 -8.95 -8.71 -13.56
C ARG A 114 -8.70 -10.15 -14.05
N GLU A 115 -8.62 -10.34 -15.36
CA GLU A 115 -8.43 -11.64 -15.99
C GLU A 115 -7.08 -12.25 -15.63
N ALA A 116 -6.01 -11.44 -15.60
CA ALA A 116 -4.68 -11.89 -15.20
C ALA A 116 -4.66 -12.35 -13.73
N CYS A 117 -5.30 -11.61 -12.83
CA CYS A 117 -5.45 -12.00 -11.43
C CYS A 117 -6.22 -13.32 -11.28
N LEU A 118 -7.35 -13.46 -11.96
CA LEU A 118 -8.19 -14.65 -11.89
C LEU A 118 -7.46 -15.90 -12.42
N GLN A 119 -6.80 -15.78 -13.57
CA GLN A 119 -5.98 -16.85 -14.15
C GLN A 119 -4.82 -17.27 -13.24
N ARG A 120 -4.09 -16.32 -12.66
CA ARG A 120 -2.92 -16.58 -11.81
C ARG A 120 -3.25 -17.38 -10.55
N PHE A 121 -4.45 -17.19 -10.01
CA PHE A 121 -4.92 -17.83 -8.78
C PHE A 121 -5.93 -18.96 -9.03
N ASN A 122 -6.22 -19.25 -10.30
CA ASN A 122 -7.15 -20.29 -10.75
C ASN A 122 -8.53 -20.15 -10.10
N VAL A 123 -9.06 -18.93 -10.13
CA VAL A 123 -10.37 -18.51 -9.62
C VAL A 123 -11.17 -17.83 -10.73
#